data_AF-A0A8S3URX9-F1
#
_entry.id   AF-A0A8S3URX9-F1
#
_cell.length_a   1.000
_cell.length_b   1.000
_cell.length_c   1.000
_cell.angle_alpha   90.00
_cell.angle_beta   90.00
_cell.angle_gamma   90.00
#
_symmetry.space_group_name_H-M   'P 1'
#
loop_
_entity.id
_entity.type
_entity.pdbx_description
1 polymer ?
#
loop_
_entity_poly.entity_id
_entity_poly.type
_entity_poly.pdbx_seq_one_letter_code
_entity_poly.pdbx_strand_id
1 'polypeptide(L)'
;MSLPTHERRPYSILVRHLEERFGSARQQNRWLSRFEMRTRNSGETVAALGDDLRQMVQKAYCNLDSLAQEVLALNQLYKSIPIEMKCRCVDRECKTVADAVDIIERYEALLGESSQKKTSVRSVSYENCSENKLDMEWQNNGDQNVRLISQQPNNDRTIQMLLSRMDKLENQIRIRTTDPTLNLAATITKTGVIHRIKGPASFVTRLIIFIDNVLCLMVMNLGRINPRIHRILEISDQIQLWKRFRETTFRLFNRSGVDGYRSRILC
;
A
#
# COMPACT_ATOMS: atom_id res chain seq x y z
N MET A 1 -46.17 45.65 6.42
CA MET A 1 -46.39 45.38 4.98
C MET A 1 -46.41 43.88 4.76
N SER A 2 -47.51 43.32 4.28
CA SER A 2 -47.63 41.88 3.98
C SER A 2 -47.46 41.64 2.49
N LEU A 3 -46.65 40.64 2.10
CA LEU A 3 -46.43 40.28 0.70
C LEU A 3 -47.75 39.87 0.00
N PRO A 4 -47.91 40.17 -1.31
CA PRO A 4 -49.03 39.74 -2.13
C PRO A 4 -49.23 38.22 -2.08
N THR A 5 -50.48 37.74 -2.08
CA THR A 5 -50.83 36.30 -1.93
C THR A 5 -50.25 35.43 -3.03
N HIS A 6 -50.05 35.95 -4.24
CA HIS A 6 -49.47 35.22 -5.37
C HIS A 6 -47.95 35.02 -5.27
N GLU A 7 -47.26 35.84 -4.46
CA GLU A 7 -45.81 35.71 -4.21
C GLU A 7 -45.51 34.79 -3.02
N ARG A 8 -46.53 34.45 -2.22
CA ARG A 8 -46.40 33.54 -1.08
C ARG A 8 -46.27 32.11 -1.58
N ARG A 9 -45.03 31.70 -1.84
CA ARG A 9 -44.73 30.27 -2.01
C ARG A 9 -44.96 29.52 -0.69
N PRO A 10 -45.40 28.26 -0.73
CA PRO A 10 -45.53 27.46 0.48
C PRO A 10 -44.17 27.32 1.16
N TYR A 11 -44.16 27.47 2.48
CA TYR A 11 -42.96 27.42 3.32
C TYR A 11 -42.11 26.16 3.09
N SER A 12 -42.76 25.02 2.78
CA SER A 12 -42.09 23.76 2.48
C SER A 12 -41.11 23.84 1.31
N ILE A 13 -41.38 24.66 0.29
CA ILE A 13 -40.47 24.85 -0.86
C ILE A 13 -39.21 25.61 -0.43
N LEU A 14 -39.36 26.61 0.45
CA LEU A 14 -38.22 27.34 0.99
C LEU A 14 -37.33 26.42 1.84
N VAL A 15 -37.93 25.63 2.74
CA VAL A 15 -37.20 24.65 3.56
C VAL A 15 -36.46 23.66 2.67
N ARG A 16 -37.13 23.10 1.65
CA ARG A 16 -36.49 22.18 0.70
C ARG A 16 -35.29 22.82 -0.01
N HIS A 17 -35.41 24.06 -0.47
CA HIS A 17 -34.28 24.74 -1.12
C HIS A 17 -33.13 25.07 -0.16
N LEU A 18 -33.44 25.37 1.11
CA LEU A 18 -32.42 25.54 2.14
C LEU A 18 -31.73 24.21 2.45
N GLU A 19 -32.46 23.10 2.54
CA GLU A 19 -31.90 21.75 2.70
C GLU A 19 -31.10 21.30 1.46
N GLU A 20 -31.56 21.59 0.25
CA GLU A 20 -30.79 21.31 -0.97
C GLU A 20 -29.48 22.10 -1.01
N ARG A 21 -29.50 23.35 -0.56
CA ARG A 21 -28.33 24.24 -0.63
C ARG A 21 -27.36 24.04 0.52
N PHE A 22 -27.87 23.88 1.74
CA PHE A 22 -27.12 23.86 2.99
C PHE A 22 -27.19 22.54 3.74
N GLY A 23 -27.97 21.56 3.24
CA GLY A 23 -28.16 20.28 3.88
C GLY A 23 -26.89 19.46 3.98
N SER A 24 -26.97 18.48 4.88
CA SER A 24 -25.88 17.60 5.28
C SER A 24 -25.21 16.90 4.09
N ALA A 25 -25.96 16.55 3.04
CA ALA A 25 -25.44 15.83 1.87
C ALA A 25 -24.32 16.59 1.13
N ARG A 26 -24.46 17.91 0.93
CA ARG A 26 -23.39 18.71 0.29
C ARG A 26 -22.17 18.85 1.19
N GLN A 27 -22.39 19.00 2.48
CA GLN A 27 -21.30 19.07 3.45
C GLN A 27 -20.55 17.75 3.51
N GLN A 28 -21.27 16.62 3.48
CA GLN A 28 -20.70 15.28 3.46
C GLN A 28 -19.79 15.07 2.25
N ASN A 29 -20.23 15.42 1.04
CA ASN A 29 -19.40 15.32 -0.17
C ASN A 29 -18.12 16.15 -0.07
N ARG A 30 -18.19 17.34 0.54
CA ARG A 30 -17.00 18.16 0.78
C ARG A 30 -16.02 17.48 1.73
N TRP A 31 -16.51 16.82 2.77
CA TRP A 31 -15.67 16.07 3.71
C TRP A 31 -15.08 14.81 3.07
N LEU A 32 -15.83 14.09 2.23
CA LEU A 32 -15.34 12.95 1.46
C LEU A 32 -14.16 13.33 0.59
N SER A 33 -14.30 14.38 -0.24
CA SER A 33 -13.19 14.84 -1.08
C SER A 33 -11.98 15.28 -0.26
N ARG A 34 -12.19 15.96 0.88
CA ARG A 34 -11.09 16.35 1.78
C ARG A 34 -10.38 15.15 2.39
N PHE A 35 -11.14 14.13 2.81
CA PHE A 35 -10.60 12.91 3.39
C PHE A 35 -9.75 12.13 2.39
N GLU A 36 -10.23 11.97 1.15
CA GLU A 36 -9.52 11.25 0.10
C GLU A 36 -8.21 11.94 -0.30
N MET A 37 -8.22 13.27 -0.36
CA MET A 37 -7.04 14.08 -0.71
C MET A 37 -6.07 14.29 0.46
N ARG A 38 -6.43 13.87 1.68
CA ARG A 38 -5.58 14.11 2.86
C ARG A 38 -4.32 13.26 2.78
N THR A 39 -3.18 13.93 2.72
CA THR A 39 -1.82 13.39 2.81
C THR A 39 -1.08 14.06 3.96
N ARG A 40 -0.06 13.40 4.53
CA ARG A 40 0.74 13.95 5.64
C ARG A 40 1.53 15.18 5.20
N ASN A 41 1.44 16.27 5.96
CA ASN A 41 2.26 17.46 5.71
C ASN A 41 3.69 17.29 6.25
N SER A 42 4.67 17.95 5.64
CA SER A 42 6.05 17.94 6.16
C SER A 42 6.12 18.64 7.52
N GLY A 43 6.58 17.95 8.56
CA GLY A 43 6.66 18.48 9.93
C GLY A 43 5.41 18.23 10.78
N GLU A 44 4.38 17.62 10.20
CA GLU A 44 3.21 17.17 10.95
C GLU A 44 3.50 15.87 11.73
N THR A 45 3.08 15.84 12.99
CA THR A 45 3.17 14.64 13.84
C THR A 45 2.12 13.60 13.41
N VAL A 46 2.45 12.33 13.59
CA VAL A 46 1.54 11.24 13.17
C VAL A 46 0.26 11.20 14.01
N ALA A 47 0.35 11.54 15.29
CA ALA A 47 -0.84 11.71 16.14
C ALA A 47 -1.81 12.77 15.60
N ALA A 48 -1.30 13.95 15.22
CA ALA A 48 -2.14 15.02 14.67
C ALA A 48 -2.84 14.57 13.37
N LEU A 49 -2.11 13.88 12.48
CA LEU A 49 -2.68 13.29 11.28
C LEU A 49 -3.76 12.24 11.61
N GLY A 50 -3.53 11.37 12.58
CA GLY A 50 -4.48 10.34 13.00
C GLY A 50 -5.79 10.93 13.51
N ASP A 51 -5.72 11.95 14.37
CA ASP A 51 -6.89 12.65 14.91
C ASP A 51 -7.66 13.39 13.81
N ASP A 52 -6.95 14.06 12.90
CA ASP A 52 -7.54 14.72 11.73
C ASP A 52 -8.32 13.72 10.86
N LEU A 53 -7.73 12.56 10.55
CA LEU A 53 -8.37 11.53 9.74
C LEU A 53 -9.64 11.00 10.41
N ARG A 54 -9.62 10.73 11.72
CA ARG A 54 -10.82 10.32 12.48
C ARG A 54 -11.92 11.36 12.41
N GLN A 55 -11.59 12.64 12.63
CA GLN A 55 -12.57 13.73 12.56
C GLN A 55 -13.16 13.89 11.15
N MET A 56 -12.34 13.73 10.10
CA MET A 56 -12.82 13.80 8.72
C MET A 56 -13.76 12.63 8.40
N VAL A 57 -13.42 11.40 8.81
CA VAL A 57 -14.28 10.22 8.58
C VAL A 57 -15.62 10.36 9.30
N GLN A 58 -15.64 10.81 10.55
CA GLN A 58 -16.88 11.03 11.30
C GLN A 58 -17.82 12.00 10.58
N LYS A 59 -17.27 13.06 9.98
CA LYS A 59 -18.04 14.07 9.22
C LYS A 59 -18.43 13.57 7.82
N ALA A 60 -17.57 12.77 7.18
CA ALA A 60 -17.79 12.22 5.85
C ALA A 60 -18.75 11.02 5.84
N TYR A 61 -18.83 10.27 6.93
CA TYR A 61 -19.59 9.02 7.05
C TYR A 61 -20.40 8.97 8.35
N CYS A 62 -21.17 10.01 8.65
CA CYS A 62 -21.92 10.13 9.91
C CYS A 62 -22.89 8.97 10.20
N ASN A 63 -23.39 8.29 9.16
CA ASN A 63 -24.33 7.16 9.28
C ASN A 63 -23.64 5.79 9.36
N LEU A 64 -22.31 5.75 9.26
CA LEU A 64 -21.54 4.50 9.26
C LEU A 64 -21.17 4.10 10.70
N ASP A 65 -21.10 2.79 10.97
CA ASP A 65 -20.67 2.27 12.27
C ASP A 65 -19.24 2.74 12.63
N SER A 66 -19.02 2.99 13.92
CA SER A 66 -17.77 3.48 14.48
C SER A 66 -16.56 2.59 14.14
N LEU A 67 -16.74 1.27 14.12
CA LEU A 67 -15.67 0.33 13.76
C LEU A 67 -15.31 0.45 12.28
N ALA A 68 -16.31 0.55 11.41
CA ALA A 68 -16.09 0.75 9.99
C ALA A 68 -15.44 2.11 9.69
N GLN A 69 -15.81 3.17 10.42
CA GLN A 69 -15.13 4.46 10.35
C GLN A 69 -13.65 4.35 10.74
N GLU A 70 -13.34 3.64 11.81
CA GLU A 70 -11.95 3.46 12.26
C GLU A 70 -11.11 2.71 11.21
N VAL A 71 -11.68 1.68 10.56
CA VAL A 71 -11.03 0.96 9.46
C VAL A 71 -10.78 1.87 8.26
N LEU A 72 -11.72 2.76 7.91
CA LEU A 72 -11.52 3.73 6.83
C LEU A 72 -10.40 4.71 7.17
N ALA A 73 -10.38 5.24 8.39
CA ALA A 73 -9.33 6.15 8.85
C ALA A 73 -7.95 5.47 8.83
N LEU A 74 -7.86 4.23 9.31
CA LEU A 74 -6.63 3.43 9.31
C LEU A 74 -6.12 3.17 7.88
N ASN A 75 -7.02 2.82 6.96
CA ASN A 75 -6.66 2.63 5.55
C ASN A 75 -6.11 3.90 4.90
N GLN A 76 -6.68 5.06 5.22
CA GLN A 76 -6.18 6.35 4.71
C GLN A 76 -4.84 6.73 5.35
N LEU A 77 -4.64 6.42 6.64
CA LEU A 77 -3.35 6.58 7.32
C LEU A 77 -2.26 5.77 6.59
N TYR A 78 -2.55 4.51 6.23
CA TYR A 78 -1.62 3.65 5.48
C TYR A 78 -1.27 4.15 4.07
N LYS A 79 -2.08 5.01 3.46
CA LYS A 79 -1.73 5.69 2.20
C LYS A 79 -0.83 6.90 2.41
N SER A 80 -0.86 7.49 3.60
CA SER A 80 -0.20 8.75 3.93
C SER A 80 1.18 8.57 4.58
N ILE A 81 1.55 7.34 4.94
CA ILE A 81 2.82 6.99 5.61
C ILE A 81 3.74 6.18 4.69
N PRO A 82 5.06 6.19 4.92
CA PRO A 82 5.99 5.39 4.14
C PRO A 82 5.78 3.88 4.33
N ILE A 83 6.21 3.10 3.35
CA ILE A 83 5.94 1.65 3.28
C ILE A 83 6.54 0.88 4.46
N GLU A 84 7.70 1.31 4.96
CA GLU A 84 8.40 0.71 6.08
C GLU A 84 7.54 0.75 7.35
N MET A 85 6.94 1.90 7.63
CA MET A 85 6.04 2.10 8.77
C MET A 85 4.75 1.29 8.61
N LYS A 86 4.20 1.26 7.40
CA LYS A 86 3.02 0.44 7.08
C LYS A 86 3.27 -1.03 7.37
N CYS A 87 4.40 -1.58 6.95
CA CYS A 87 4.76 -2.98 7.23
C CYS A 87 4.79 -3.25 8.75
N ARG A 88 5.38 -2.34 9.54
CA ARG A 88 5.39 -2.48 11.01
C ARG A 88 4.01 -2.47 11.64
N CYS A 89 3.09 -1.66 11.12
CA CYS A 89 1.70 -1.65 11.59
C CYS A 89 0.99 -2.98 11.27
N VAL A 90 1.23 -3.53 10.08
CA VAL A 90 0.66 -4.82 9.65
C VAL A 90 1.25 -5.98 10.46
N ASP A 91 2.56 -6.01 10.69
CA ASP A 91 3.24 -7.03 11.50
C ASP A 91 2.71 -7.10 12.94
N ARG A 92 2.20 -5.98 13.44
CA ARG A 92 1.62 -5.83 14.79
C ARG A 92 0.10 -5.95 14.82
N GLU A 93 -0.53 -6.23 13.68
CA GLU A 93 -1.98 -6.36 13.54
C GLU A 93 -2.77 -5.17 14.11
N CYS A 94 -2.35 -3.94 13.79
CA CYS A 94 -3.04 -2.73 14.26
C CYS A 94 -4.51 -2.75 13.83
N LYS A 95 -5.43 -2.60 14.80
CA LYS A 95 -6.88 -2.58 14.55
C LYS A 95 -7.43 -1.16 14.54
N THR A 96 -6.79 -0.26 15.29
CA THR A 96 -7.20 1.13 15.42
C THR A 96 -6.13 2.08 14.90
N VAL A 97 -6.52 3.32 14.61
CA VAL A 97 -5.60 4.41 14.27
C VAL A 97 -4.66 4.71 15.44
N ALA A 98 -5.13 4.58 16.68
CA ALA A 98 -4.31 4.81 17.88
C ALA A 98 -3.17 3.78 17.96
N ASP A 99 -3.46 2.50 17.76
CA ASP A 99 -2.43 1.45 17.77
C ASP A 99 -1.34 1.74 16.70
N ALA A 100 -1.78 2.15 15.52
CA ALA A 100 -0.89 2.49 14.42
C ALA A 100 -0.03 3.73 14.75
N VAL A 101 -0.62 4.79 15.29
CA VAL A 101 0.09 6.00 15.73
C VAL A 101 1.17 5.63 16.75
N ASP A 102 0.84 4.86 17.79
CA ASP A 102 1.79 4.45 18.83
C ASP A 102 2.98 3.65 18.28
N ILE A 103 2.76 2.81 17.28
CA ILE A 103 3.82 2.03 16.62
C ILE A 103 4.68 2.93 15.75
N ILE A 104 4.06 3.85 15.01
CA ILE A 104 4.76 4.76 14.12
C ILE A 104 5.62 5.75 14.92
N GLU A 105 5.09 6.36 15.98
CA GLU A 105 5.84 7.31 16.81
C GLU A 105 7.07 6.66 17.46
N ARG A 106 6.91 5.44 17.99
CA ARG A 106 8.06 4.67 18.50
C ARG A 106 9.10 4.42 17.41
N TYR A 107 8.68 4.16 16.19
CA TYR A 107 9.60 3.93 15.08
C TYR A 107 10.29 5.22 14.61
N GLU A 108 9.57 6.35 14.59
CA GLU A 108 10.13 7.67 14.31
C GLU A 108 11.18 8.09 15.34
N ALA A 109 10.94 7.81 16.63
CA ALA A 109 11.91 8.06 17.69
C ALA A 109 13.22 7.27 17.48
N LEU A 110 13.11 5.98 17.14
CA LEU A 110 14.28 5.13 16.86
C LEU A 110 15.07 5.58 15.63
N LEU A 111 14.38 6.05 14.57
CA LEU A 111 15.02 6.57 13.37
C LEU A 111 15.70 7.91 13.63
N GLY A 112 15.05 8.82 14.36
CA GLY A 112 15.58 10.14 14.68
C GLY A 112 16.91 10.10 15.44
N GLU A 113 17.07 9.16 16.37
CA GLU A 113 18.33 8.95 17.09
C GLU A 113 19.48 8.47 16.18
N SER A 114 19.17 7.69 15.15
CA SER A 114 20.20 7.10 14.28
C SER A 114 20.87 8.14 13.36
N SER A 115 20.15 9.21 13.02
CA SER A 115 20.65 10.30 12.18
C SER A 115 21.57 11.26 12.94
N GLN A 116 21.39 11.41 14.26
CA GLN A 116 22.20 12.32 15.07
C GLN A 116 23.52 11.71 15.58
N LYS A 117 23.67 10.37 15.58
CA LYS A 117 24.85 9.68 16.14
C LYS A 117 26.08 9.62 15.22
N LYS A 118 26.11 10.31 14.07
CA LYS A 118 27.23 10.23 13.09
C LYS A 118 28.40 11.21 13.29
N THR A 119 28.35 12.13 14.24
CA THR A 119 29.47 13.09 14.46
C THR A 119 29.67 13.39 15.94
N SER A 120 30.12 12.39 16.70
CA SER A 120 30.90 12.64 17.92
C SER A 120 31.72 11.40 18.24
N VAL A 121 32.64 11.05 17.34
CA VAL A 121 33.84 10.32 17.77
C VAL A 121 34.56 11.29 18.70
N ARG A 122 34.46 11.06 20.01
CA ARG A 122 35.32 11.70 21.00
C ARG A 122 36.75 11.42 20.54
N SER A 123 37.41 12.42 19.95
CA SER A 123 38.85 12.46 19.96
C SER A 123 39.25 12.45 21.43
N VAL A 124 39.88 11.35 21.86
CA VAL A 124 40.62 11.33 23.11
C VAL A 124 41.77 12.33 22.91
N SER A 125 41.54 13.58 23.29
CA SER A 125 42.63 14.54 23.46
C SER A 125 43.44 14.04 24.64
N TYR A 126 44.59 13.45 24.34
CA TYR A 126 45.69 13.44 25.30
C TYR A 126 46.12 14.91 25.44
N GLU A 127 45.75 15.52 26.56
CA GLU A 127 46.31 16.80 26.99
C GLU A 127 47.80 16.61 27.25
N ASN A 128 48.60 16.71 26.19
CA ASN A 128 50.00 17.07 26.31
C ASN A 128 50.09 18.59 26.26
N CYS A 129 50.42 19.12 27.43
CA CYS A 129 51.08 20.38 27.71
C CYS A 129 51.94 20.89 26.55
N SER A 130 51.64 22.06 26.02
CA SER A 130 52.60 23.17 25.88
C SER A 130 51.96 24.37 25.22
N GLU A 131 52.12 25.52 25.88
CA GLU A 131 52.07 26.85 25.29
C GLU A 131 52.89 26.88 23.99
N ASN A 132 52.32 27.43 22.93
CA ASN A 132 52.98 28.52 22.23
C ASN A 132 52.02 29.31 21.33
N LYS A 133 52.09 30.61 21.57
CA LYS A 133 51.57 31.74 20.83
C LYS A 133 52.19 31.77 19.42
N LEU A 134 51.38 32.02 18.39
CA LEU A 134 51.61 33.07 17.38
C LEU A 134 50.53 33.07 16.30
N ASP A 135 50.13 34.28 15.96
CA ASP A 135 49.29 34.68 14.84
C ASP A 135 49.85 34.19 13.50
N MET A 136 48.98 33.69 12.62
CA MET A 136 49.20 33.82 11.18
C MET A 136 47.89 33.72 10.40
N GLU A 137 47.44 34.90 9.98
CA GLU A 137 46.48 35.16 8.93
C GLU A 137 47.03 34.67 7.58
N TRP A 138 46.27 33.84 6.85
CA TRP A 138 46.42 33.70 5.41
C TRP A 138 45.06 33.56 4.74
N GLN A 139 44.76 34.55 3.91
CA GLN A 139 43.74 34.53 2.87
C GLN A 139 44.09 33.53 1.77
N ASN A 140 43.03 33.05 1.10
CA ASN A 140 42.93 32.69 -0.32
C ASN A 140 44.02 31.80 -0.95
N ASN A 141 43.60 30.63 -1.46
CA ASN A 141 43.56 30.35 -2.91
C ASN A 141 43.36 28.85 -3.17
N GLY A 142 42.66 28.55 -4.27
CA GLY A 142 43.13 27.52 -5.17
C GLY A 142 42.41 26.17 -5.12
N ASP A 143 41.53 26.01 -6.10
CA ASP A 143 41.36 24.79 -6.87
C ASP A 143 42.48 23.75 -6.72
N GLN A 144 42.07 22.49 -6.49
CA GLN A 144 42.62 21.24 -7.06
C GLN A 144 42.57 20.08 -6.05
N ASN A 145 41.57 19.20 -6.18
CA ASN A 145 41.78 17.74 -6.29
C ASN A 145 40.43 17.00 -6.38
N VAL A 146 39.90 16.93 -7.60
CA VAL A 146 39.01 15.82 -7.97
C VAL A 146 39.90 14.59 -8.16
N ARG A 147 40.22 13.91 -7.06
CA ARG A 147 40.71 12.52 -7.15
C ARG A 147 39.48 11.62 -7.28
N LEU A 148 39.25 11.16 -8.51
CA LEU A 148 38.51 9.93 -8.79
C LEU A 148 39.10 8.81 -7.91
N ILE A 149 38.48 8.54 -6.78
CA ILE A 149 38.63 7.29 -6.06
C ILE A 149 37.63 6.34 -6.72
N SER A 150 38.10 5.62 -7.73
CA SER A 150 37.42 4.43 -8.25
C SER A 150 37.55 3.30 -7.22
N GLN A 151 36.85 3.44 -6.10
CA GLN A 151 36.53 2.33 -5.23
C GLN A 151 35.23 1.72 -5.77
N GLN A 152 35.36 0.77 -6.68
CA GLN A 152 34.39 -0.32 -6.80
C GLN A 152 34.87 -1.48 -5.92
N PRO A 153 34.43 -1.61 -4.66
CA PRO A 153 34.55 -2.86 -3.95
C PRO A 153 33.21 -3.62 -3.98
N ASN A 154 33.31 -4.93 -4.17
CA ASN A 154 32.36 -5.95 -3.67
C ASN A 154 30.95 -6.11 -4.29
N ASN A 155 30.59 -5.44 -5.37
CA ASN A 155 29.29 -5.72 -6.01
C ASN A 155 29.17 -7.18 -6.50
N ASP A 156 30.25 -7.77 -6.99
CA ASP A 156 30.23 -9.14 -7.52
C ASP A 156 30.00 -10.19 -6.44
N ARG A 157 30.49 -9.96 -5.22
CA ARG A 157 30.29 -10.88 -4.10
C ARG A 157 28.83 -10.86 -3.62
N THR A 158 28.20 -9.69 -3.63
CA THR A 158 26.78 -9.53 -3.31
C THR A 158 25.90 -10.16 -4.38
N ILE A 159 26.26 -10.01 -5.67
CA ILE A 159 25.53 -10.65 -6.78
C ILE A 159 25.65 -12.18 -6.70
N GLN A 160 26.84 -12.73 -6.46
CA GLN A 160 27.04 -14.18 -6.31
C GLN A 160 26.28 -14.78 -5.11
N MET A 161 26.20 -14.03 -4.00
CA MET A 161 25.43 -14.43 -2.83
C MET A 161 23.93 -14.48 -3.11
N LEU A 162 23.41 -13.51 -3.88
CA LEU A 162 22.00 -13.46 -4.26
C LEU A 162 21.64 -14.59 -5.23
N LEU A 163 22.48 -14.87 -6.23
CA LEU A 163 22.27 -15.98 -7.17
C LEU A 163 22.27 -17.34 -6.46
N SER A 164 23.22 -17.58 -5.56
CA SER A 164 23.27 -18.82 -4.76
C SER A 164 22.05 -19.00 -3.85
N ARG A 165 21.45 -17.90 -3.39
CA ARG A 165 20.25 -17.93 -2.55
C ARG A 165 18.98 -18.19 -3.37
N MET A 166 18.94 -17.73 -4.63
CA MET A 166 17.84 -18.03 -5.55
C MET A 166 17.81 -19.51 -5.94
N ASP A 167 18.95 -20.11 -6.30
CA ASP A 167 19.03 -21.55 -6.61
C ASP A 167 18.57 -22.45 -5.45
N LYS A 168 18.90 -22.06 -4.21
CA LYS A 168 18.43 -22.79 -3.02
C LYS A 168 16.91 -22.72 -2.85
N LEU A 169 16.30 -21.56 -3.15
CA LEU A 169 14.84 -21.40 -3.07
C LEU A 169 14.14 -22.16 -4.20
N GLU A 170 14.68 -22.15 -5.41
CA GLU A 170 14.12 -22.90 -6.54
C GLU A 170 14.10 -24.40 -6.27
N ASN A 171 15.19 -24.95 -5.71
CA ASN A 171 15.25 -26.35 -5.31
C ASN A 171 14.27 -26.69 -4.17
N GLN A 172 14.08 -25.79 -3.20
CA GLN A 172 13.08 -26.02 -2.14
C GLN A 172 11.65 -26.03 -2.68
N ILE A 173 11.33 -25.16 -3.64
CA ILE A 173 10.02 -25.14 -4.30
C ILE A 173 9.82 -26.43 -5.09
N ARG A 174 10.82 -26.85 -5.88
CA ARG A 174 10.76 -28.07 -6.68
C ARG A 174 10.48 -29.31 -5.83
N ILE A 175 11.14 -29.44 -4.68
CA ILE A 175 10.94 -30.55 -3.73
C ILE A 175 9.53 -30.53 -3.10
N ARG A 176 8.96 -29.35 -2.84
CA ARG A 176 7.60 -29.24 -2.27
C ARG A 176 6.51 -29.46 -3.32
N THR A 177 6.79 -29.21 -4.60
CA THR A 177 5.82 -29.45 -5.69
C THR A 177 5.75 -30.90 -6.17
N THR A 178 6.66 -31.77 -5.74
CA THR A 178 6.58 -33.22 -6.00
C THR A 178 5.68 -33.96 -5.02
N ASP A 179 4.72 -33.27 -4.39
CA ASP A 179 3.68 -33.91 -3.58
C ASP A 179 2.74 -34.71 -4.51
N PRO A 180 2.62 -36.04 -4.32
CA PRO A 180 1.86 -36.92 -5.22
C PRO A 180 0.35 -36.65 -5.23
N THR A 181 -0.15 -35.77 -4.34
CA THR A 181 -1.56 -35.37 -4.25
C THR A 181 -2.01 -34.47 -5.39
N LEU A 182 -1.11 -33.71 -6.03
CA LEU A 182 -1.43 -32.88 -7.20
C LEU A 182 -1.59 -33.68 -8.50
N ASN A 183 -1.02 -34.89 -8.58
CA ASN A 183 -1.21 -35.79 -9.74
C ASN A 183 -2.63 -36.40 -9.80
N LEU A 184 -3.37 -36.39 -8.69
CA LEU A 184 -4.77 -36.83 -8.68
C LEU A 184 -5.67 -35.83 -9.43
N ALA A 185 -5.40 -34.53 -9.31
CA ALA A 185 -6.15 -33.49 -10.00
C ALA A 185 -5.91 -33.50 -11.53
N ALA A 186 -4.70 -33.85 -11.97
CA ALA A 186 -4.36 -33.97 -13.39
C ALA A 186 -4.96 -35.22 -14.06
N THR A 187 -5.26 -36.26 -13.27
CA THR A 187 -5.89 -37.49 -13.79
C THR A 187 -7.39 -37.29 -14.02
N ILE A 188 -8.05 -36.43 -13.23
CA ILE A 188 -9.49 -36.13 -13.33
C ILE A 188 -9.81 -35.30 -14.60
N THR A 189 -8.86 -34.54 -15.15
CA THR A 189 -9.06 -33.80 -16.41
C THR A 189 -8.96 -34.69 -17.66
N LYS A 190 -8.44 -35.92 -17.55
CA LYS A 190 -8.22 -36.82 -18.69
C LYS A 190 -9.36 -37.81 -18.92
N THR A 191 -10.12 -38.14 -17.88
CA THR A 191 -11.36 -38.88 -17.98
C THR A 191 -12.50 -37.86 -18.01
N GLY A 192 -13.08 -37.61 -19.19
CA GLY A 192 -14.14 -36.61 -19.42
C GLY A 192 -15.48 -36.91 -18.73
N VAL A 193 -15.46 -37.27 -17.45
CA VAL A 193 -16.63 -37.50 -16.60
C VAL A 193 -16.69 -36.35 -15.59
N ILE A 194 -17.23 -35.23 -16.04
CA ILE A 194 -17.64 -34.15 -15.15
C ILE A 194 -18.89 -34.65 -14.42
N HIS A 195 -18.69 -35.35 -13.30
CA HIS A 195 -19.79 -35.54 -12.36
C HIS A 195 -20.30 -34.15 -11.96
N ARG A 196 -21.59 -33.91 -12.19
CA ARG A 196 -22.32 -32.72 -11.73
C ARG A 196 -22.17 -32.58 -10.22
N ILE A 197 -21.13 -31.89 -9.77
CA ILE A 197 -21.06 -31.40 -8.39
C ILE A 197 -22.04 -30.23 -8.33
N LYS A 198 -23.28 -30.50 -7.90
CA LYS A 198 -24.24 -29.47 -7.45
C LYS A 198 -23.73 -28.90 -6.12
N GLY A 199 -22.63 -28.16 -6.17
CA GLY A 199 -22.20 -27.29 -5.09
C GLY A 199 -22.88 -25.92 -5.21
N PRO A 200 -23.12 -25.20 -4.12
CA PRO A 200 -23.68 -23.86 -4.19
C PRO A 200 -22.73 -22.99 -5.02
N ALA A 201 -23.27 -22.30 -6.02
CA ALA A 201 -22.53 -21.42 -6.94
C ALA A 201 -21.60 -20.43 -6.19
N SER A 202 -21.88 -20.15 -4.92
CA SER A 202 -21.05 -19.35 -4.01
C SER A 202 -19.62 -19.88 -3.80
N PHE A 203 -19.37 -21.19 -3.86
CA PHE A 203 -18.02 -21.72 -3.60
C PHE A 203 -17.06 -21.44 -4.77
N VAL A 204 -17.52 -21.68 -6.00
CA VAL A 204 -16.72 -21.43 -7.21
C VAL A 204 -16.42 -19.93 -7.35
N THR A 205 -17.41 -19.07 -7.11
CA THR A 205 -17.20 -17.62 -7.14
C THR A 205 -16.21 -17.16 -6.06
N ARG A 206 -16.30 -17.70 -4.83
CA ARG A 206 -15.36 -17.36 -3.75
C ARG A 206 -13.94 -17.85 -4.05
N LEU A 207 -13.81 -19.02 -4.66
CA LEU A 207 -12.50 -19.57 -5.05
C LEU A 207 -11.86 -18.75 -6.17
N ILE A 208 -12.63 -18.32 -7.17
CA ILE A 208 -12.13 -17.45 -8.25
C ILE A 208 -11.66 -16.09 -7.69
N ILE A 209 -12.47 -15.46 -6.83
CA ILE A 209 -12.11 -14.18 -6.18
C ILE A 209 -10.85 -14.35 -5.32
N PHE A 210 -10.72 -15.47 -4.60
CA PHE A 210 -9.54 -15.74 -3.78
C PHE A 210 -8.28 -15.91 -4.64
N ILE A 211 -8.36 -16.67 -5.73
CA ILE A 211 -7.24 -16.87 -6.65
C ILE A 211 -6.83 -15.54 -7.31
N ASP A 212 -7.79 -14.73 -7.77
CA ASP A 212 -7.51 -13.43 -8.38
C ASP A 212 -6.82 -12.47 -7.40
N ASN A 213 -7.27 -12.42 -6.14
CA ASN A 213 -6.67 -11.56 -5.12
C ASN A 213 -5.24 -11.99 -4.73
N VAL A 214 -5.01 -13.29 -4.53
CA VAL A 214 -3.68 -13.83 -4.18
C VAL A 214 -2.69 -13.61 -5.32
N LEU A 215 -3.13 -13.83 -6.57
CA LEU A 215 -2.27 -13.65 -7.75
C LEU A 215 -1.95 -12.18 -7.99
N CYS A 216 -2.92 -11.27 -7.79
CA CYS A 216 -2.69 -9.83 -7.89
C CYS A 216 -1.67 -9.36 -6.83
N LEU A 217 -1.77 -9.87 -5.60
CA LEU A 217 -0.82 -9.58 -4.53
C LEU A 217 0.59 -10.10 -4.87
N MET A 218 0.71 -11.28 -5.46
CA MET A 218 2.00 -11.82 -5.92
C MET A 218 2.61 -10.97 -7.03
N VAL A 219 1.82 -10.56 -8.03
CA VAL A 219 2.30 -9.70 -9.14
C VAL A 219 2.75 -8.33 -8.63
N MET A 220 1.98 -7.72 -7.71
CA MET A 220 2.35 -6.43 -7.11
C MET A 220 3.60 -6.52 -6.23
N ASN A 221 3.82 -7.64 -5.54
CA ASN A 221 5.01 -7.85 -4.74
C ASN A 221 6.25 -8.15 -5.59
N LEU A 222 6.09 -8.91 -6.69
CA LEU A 222 7.19 -9.19 -7.64
C LEU A 222 7.67 -7.92 -8.35
N GLY A 223 6.76 -6.99 -8.67
CA GLY A 223 7.10 -5.69 -9.26
C GLY A 223 7.93 -4.77 -8.36
N ARG A 224 7.94 -5.00 -7.04
CA ARG A 224 8.70 -4.18 -6.07
C ARG A 224 10.12 -4.67 -5.80
N ILE A 225 10.44 -5.91 -6.12
CA ILE A 225 11.70 -6.53 -5.69
C ILE A 225 12.88 -6.11 -6.58
N ASN A 226 12.68 -5.78 -7.87
CA ASN A 226 13.75 -5.20 -8.69
C ASN A 226 13.25 -4.60 -10.03
N PRO A 227 13.36 -3.29 -10.28
CA PRO A 227 12.94 -2.68 -11.55
C PRO A 227 13.80 -3.12 -12.75
N ARG A 228 14.94 -3.79 -12.52
CA ARG A 228 15.81 -4.33 -13.60
C ARG A 228 15.37 -5.70 -14.13
N ILE A 229 14.53 -6.44 -13.42
CA ILE A 229 14.03 -7.77 -13.87
C ILE A 229 12.96 -7.64 -14.96
N HIS A 230 12.42 -6.44 -15.19
CA HIS A 230 11.44 -6.16 -16.24
C HIS A 230 11.96 -6.44 -17.68
N ARG A 231 13.28 -6.65 -17.85
CA ARG A 231 13.91 -6.98 -19.14
C ARG A 231 14.17 -8.47 -19.38
N ILE A 232 13.95 -9.36 -18.40
CA ILE A 232 14.14 -10.81 -18.64
C ILE A 232 12.79 -11.42 -19.04
N LEU A 233 12.75 -11.79 -20.32
CA LEU A 233 11.64 -12.24 -21.17
C LEU A 233 10.94 -13.53 -20.73
N GLU A 234 10.21 -13.53 -19.61
CA GLU A 234 9.27 -14.65 -19.31
C GLU A 234 7.92 -14.22 -18.73
N ILE A 235 7.80 -12.97 -18.25
CA ILE A 235 6.54 -12.48 -17.67
C ILE A 235 5.51 -12.12 -18.75
N SER A 236 5.93 -11.78 -19.99
CA SER A 236 5.01 -11.48 -21.08
C SER A 236 4.15 -12.68 -21.47
N ASP A 237 4.76 -13.87 -21.57
CA ASP A 237 4.03 -15.09 -21.95
C ASP A 237 3.13 -15.58 -20.82
N GLN A 238 3.54 -15.43 -19.56
CA GLN A 238 2.70 -15.70 -18.39
C GLN A 238 1.49 -14.74 -18.34
N ILE A 239 1.69 -13.45 -18.62
CA ILE A 239 0.60 -12.46 -18.69
C ILE A 239 -0.35 -12.78 -19.87
N GLN A 240 0.18 -13.18 -21.03
CA GLN A 240 -0.64 -13.55 -22.20
C GLN A 240 -1.41 -14.86 -21.98
N LEU A 241 -0.77 -15.86 -21.37
CA LEU A 241 -1.41 -17.11 -20.97
C LEU A 241 -2.52 -16.84 -19.96
N TRP A 242 -2.30 -15.93 -19.02
CA TRP A 242 -3.32 -15.53 -18.05
C TRP A 242 -4.46 -14.73 -18.67
N LYS A 243 -4.18 -13.82 -19.62
CA LYS A 243 -5.23 -13.16 -20.42
C LYS A 243 -6.09 -14.18 -21.16
N ARG A 244 -5.47 -15.17 -21.80
CA ARG A 244 -6.18 -16.27 -22.49
C ARG A 244 -6.96 -17.15 -21.51
N PHE A 245 -6.42 -17.45 -20.34
CA PHE A 245 -7.11 -18.19 -19.30
C PHE A 245 -8.35 -17.43 -18.82
N ARG A 246 -8.20 -16.17 -18.43
CA ARG A 246 -9.30 -15.30 -18.01
C ARG A 246 -10.39 -15.20 -19.07
N GLU A 247 -10.01 -15.03 -20.34
CA GLU A 247 -10.96 -14.94 -21.44
C GLU A 247 -11.69 -16.28 -21.69
N THR A 248 -11.00 -17.40 -21.56
CA THR A 248 -11.59 -18.74 -21.68
C THR A 248 -12.56 -19.01 -20.53
N THR A 249 -12.17 -18.71 -19.29
CA THR A 249 -13.05 -18.86 -18.11
C THR A 249 -14.27 -17.95 -18.19
N PHE A 250 -14.11 -16.71 -18.69
CA PHE A 250 -15.21 -15.79 -18.93
C PHE A 250 -16.17 -16.29 -20.03
N ARG A 251 -15.65 -16.86 -21.13
CA ARG A 251 -16.46 -17.47 -22.19
C ARG A 251 -17.23 -18.69 -21.69
N LEU A 252 -16.61 -19.54 -20.88
CA LEU A 252 -17.27 -20.69 -20.26
C LEU A 252 -18.36 -20.25 -19.28
N PHE A 253 -18.13 -19.16 -18.54
CA PHE A 253 -19.14 -18.58 -17.65
C PHE A 253 -20.33 -18.01 -18.44
N ASN A 254 -20.09 -17.25 -19.53
CA ASN A 254 -21.17 -16.70 -20.36
C ASN A 254 -21.97 -17.79 -21.11
N ARG A 255 -21.36 -18.91 -21.47
CA ARG A 255 -22.06 -20.06 -22.07
C ARG A 255 -22.99 -20.79 -21.09
N SER A 256 -22.81 -20.60 -19.78
CA SER A 256 -23.64 -21.28 -18.78
C SER A 256 -25.05 -20.68 -18.61
N GLY A 257 -25.41 -19.63 -19.37
CA GLY A 257 -26.78 -19.09 -19.42
C GLY A 257 -27.25 -18.42 -18.13
N VAL A 258 -26.32 -18.04 -17.26
CA VAL A 258 -26.64 -17.35 -16.00
C VAL A 258 -26.76 -15.84 -16.28
N ASP A 259 -27.88 -15.44 -16.88
CA ASP A 259 -28.17 -14.06 -17.32
C ASP A 259 -28.36 -13.03 -16.18
N GLY A 260 -27.98 -13.35 -14.94
CA GLY A 260 -28.28 -12.53 -13.76
C GLY A 260 -27.20 -11.56 -13.27
N TYR A 261 -25.97 -11.56 -13.81
CA TYR A 261 -24.82 -10.92 -13.14
C TYR A 261 -24.06 -9.87 -13.97
N ARG A 262 -24.69 -9.25 -14.96
CA ARG A 262 -24.02 -8.31 -15.88
C ARG A 262 -23.74 -6.91 -15.32
N SER A 263 -24.18 -6.57 -14.10
CA SER A 263 -24.23 -5.17 -13.63
C SER A 263 -23.30 -4.78 -12.46
N ARG A 264 -22.32 -5.60 -12.03
CA ARG A 264 -21.50 -5.24 -10.83
C ARG A 264 -19.98 -5.36 -10.95
N ILE A 265 -19.39 -5.64 -12.12
CA ILE A 265 -17.91 -5.85 -12.24
C ILE A 265 -17.25 -4.82 -13.18
N LEU A 266 -17.86 -3.65 -13.34
CA LEU A 266 -17.21 -2.49 -13.98
C LEU A 266 -17.45 -1.24 -13.13
N CYS A 267 -16.89 -1.25 -11.92
CA CYS A 267 -16.52 -0.09 -11.12
C CYS A 267 -15.32 -0.50 -10.27
#